data_AF-A0A920K5T5-F1
#
_entry.id   AF-A0A920K5T5-F1
#
_cell.length_a   1.000
_cell.length_b   1.000
_cell.length_c   1.000
_cell.angle_alpha   90.00
_cell.angle_beta   90.00
_cell.angle_gamma   90.00
#
_symmetry.space_group_name_H-M   'P 1'
#
loop_
_entity.id
_entity.type
_entity.pdbx_description
1 polymer ?
#
loop_
_entity_poly.entity_id
_entity_poly.type
_entity_poly.pdbx_seq_one_letter_code
_entity_poly.pdbx_strand_id
1 'polypeptide(L)'
;MKKPVDICIDYSPTKLIFESPETYGFAITDEESYAFPEIKLVRISKSNINWVDFALSHNMSYADLRELNPWIKGHSTANRNQKEYEIQVLGN
;
A
#
# COMPACT_ATOMS: atom_id res chain seq x y z
N MET A 1 34.33 2.42 -22.78
CA MET A 1 33.59 3.34 -23.68
C MET A 1 32.10 3.12 -23.47
N LYS A 2 31.40 4.16 -22.96
CA LYS A 2 29.98 4.35 -22.56
C LYS A 2 29.93 4.85 -21.11
N LYS A 3 29.32 5.96 -20.73
CA LYS A 3 29.25 7.35 -21.24
C LYS A 3 29.50 8.23 -19.98
N PRO A 4 29.99 9.49 -20.07
CA PRO A 4 30.07 10.34 -18.89
C PRO A 4 28.64 10.63 -18.45
N VAL A 5 28.29 10.23 -17.22
CA VAL A 5 27.00 10.57 -16.64
C VAL A 5 27.23 11.85 -15.86
N ASP A 6 26.56 12.91 -16.29
CA ASP A 6 26.67 14.26 -15.76
C ASP A 6 26.50 14.28 -14.23
N ILE A 7 27.50 14.84 -13.56
CA ILE A 7 27.83 14.60 -12.15
C ILE A 7 26.97 15.39 -11.14
N CYS A 8 25.82 15.93 -11.55
CA CYS A 8 25.15 16.95 -10.74
C CYS A 8 23.67 16.69 -10.40
N ILE A 9 23.11 15.48 -10.44
CA ILE A 9 21.79 15.24 -9.81
C ILE A 9 21.63 13.80 -9.27
N ASP A 10 22.57 13.21 -8.51
CA ASP A 10 22.32 11.84 -7.97
C ASP A 10 22.96 11.49 -6.62
N TYR A 11 23.67 12.42 -5.94
CA TYR A 11 24.29 12.13 -4.64
C TYR A 11 23.39 12.57 -3.48
N SER A 12 22.26 11.88 -3.29
CA SER A 12 21.46 12.02 -2.07
C SER A 12 22.04 11.07 -1.01
N PRO A 13 22.57 11.56 0.14
CA PRO A 13 23.12 10.71 1.20
C PRO A 13 22.14 9.65 1.69
N THR A 14 20.86 9.98 1.71
CA THR A 14 19.78 9.07 2.09
C THR A 14 19.71 7.86 1.17
N LYS A 15 19.93 8.04 -0.13
CA LYS A 15 19.87 6.95 -1.11
C LYS A 15 20.98 5.92 -0.88
N LEU A 16 22.17 6.37 -0.53
CA LEU A 16 23.32 5.51 -0.24
C LEU A 16 23.14 4.68 1.03
N ILE A 17 22.48 5.24 2.04
CA ILE A 17 22.19 4.54 3.31
C ILE A 17 21.19 3.40 3.10
N PHE A 18 20.16 3.60 2.28
CA PHE A 18 19.18 2.56 1.96
C PHE A 18 19.72 1.49 1.00
N GLU A 19 20.64 1.83 0.10
CA GLU A 19 21.24 0.88 -0.85
C GLU A 19 22.28 -0.05 -0.20
N SER A 20 22.94 0.38 0.88
CA SER A 20 23.95 -0.42 1.58
C SER A 20 24.00 -0.12 3.09
N PRO A 21 22.93 -0.44 3.84
CA PRO A 21 22.82 -0.13 5.27
C PRO A 21 23.95 -0.77 6.10
N GLU A 22 24.37 -1.97 5.72
CA GLU A 22 25.47 -2.72 6.35
C GLU A 22 26.82 -1.97 6.32
N THR A 23 27.12 -1.26 5.23
CA THR A 23 28.37 -0.48 5.06
C THR A 23 28.44 0.72 6.01
N TYR A 24 27.28 1.20 6.47
CA TYR A 24 27.16 2.34 7.38
C TYR A 24 26.80 1.93 8.82
N GLY A 25 26.86 0.64 9.13
CA GLY A 25 26.64 0.12 10.50
C GLY A 25 25.18 -0.07 10.89
N PHE A 26 24.24 -0.05 9.93
CA PHE A 26 22.84 -0.41 10.17
C PHE A 26 22.65 -1.91 9.90
N ALA A 27 22.58 -2.72 10.96
CA ALA A 27 22.18 -4.11 10.88
C ALA A 27 20.65 -4.21 11.03
N ILE A 28 19.92 -4.14 9.92
CA ILE A 28 18.47 -4.34 9.93
C ILE A 28 18.24 -5.84 10.05
N THR A 29 17.79 -6.29 11.21
CA THR A 29 17.36 -7.67 11.40
C THR A 29 15.98 -7.85 10.80
N ASP A 30 15.68 -9.02 10.21
CA ASP A 30 14.33 -9.33 9.67
C ASP A 30 13.23 -9.16 10.72
N GLU A 31 13.59 -9.31 12.01
CA GLU A 31 12.71 -9.18 13.17
C GLU A 31 12.34 -7.71 13.48
N GLU A 32 13.21 -6.75 13.12
CA GLU A 32 12.97 -5.31 13.23
C GLU A 32 12.40 -4.71 11.92
N SER A 33 12.28 -5.54 10.88
CA SER A 33 11.63 -5.15 9.64
C SER A 33 10.15 -4.85 9.88
N TYR A 34 9.62 -3.90 9.12
CA TYR A 34 8.22 -3.52 9.23
C TYR A 34 7.35 -4.69 8.74
N ALA A 35 6.78 -5.46 9.68
CA ALA A 35 5.90 -6.57 9.36
C ALA A 35 4.60 -6.02 8.74
N PHE A 36 4.38 -6.32 7.46
CA PHE A 36 3.10 -6.00 6.84
C PHE A 36 2.01 -6.92 7.40
N PRO A 37 0.82 -6.39 7.73
CA PRO A 37 -0.30 -7.22 8.12
C PRO A 37 -0.68 -8.15 6.97
N GLU A 38 -1.26 -9.31 7.29
CA GLU A 38 -1.83 -10.17 6.25
C GLU A 38 -2.96 -9.43 5.53
N ILE A 39 -2.89 -9.36 4.20
CA ILE A 39 -3.88 -8.68 3.37
C ILE A 39 -4.47 -9.70 2.39
N LYS A 40 -5.80 -9.73 2.29
CA LYS A 40 -6.56 -10.50 1.30
C LYS A 40 -7.11 -9.57 0.23
N LEU A 41 -7.23 -10.07 -0.99
CA LEU A 41 -7.81 -9.34 -2.13
C LEU A 41 -9.23 -9.83 -2.40
N VAL A 42 -10.19 -8.91 -2.39
CA VAL A 42 -11.61 -9.20 -2.65
C VAL A 42 -12.06 -8.45 -3.90
N ARG A 43 -12.69 -9.17 -4.84
CA ARG A 43 -13.26 -8.60 -6.07
C ARG A 43 -14.73 -8.25 -5.88
N ILE A 44 -15.10 -7.02 -6.21
CA ILE A 44 -16.49 -6.55 -6.10
C ILE A 44 -16.92 -5.89 -7.42
N SER A 45 -18.05 -6.35 -7.95
CA SER A 45 -18.71 -5.84 -9.17
C SER A 45 -20.07 -5.15 -8.88
N LYS A 46 -20.39 -4.89 -7.62
CA LYS A 46 -21.68 -4.32 -7.19
C LYS A 46 -21.88 -2.89 -7.72
N SER A 47 -23.14 -2.56 -8.08
CA SER A 47 -23.54 -1.25 -8.62
C SER A 47 -23.58 -0.14 -7.58
N ASN A 48 -23.93 -0.45 -6.32
CA ASN A 48 -23.87 0.50 -5.22
C ASN A 48 -23.16 -0.18 -4.04
N ILE A 49 -22.03 0.38 -3.62
CA ILE A 49 -21.19 -0.19 -2.56
C ILE A 49 -21.22 0.78 -1.39
N ASN A 50 -21.65 0.30 -0.22
CA ASN A 50 -21.45 0.99 1.05
C ASN A 50 -20.20 0.40 1.73
N TRP A 51 -19.18 1.23 1.87
CA TRP A 51 -17.88 0.83 2.41
C TRP A 51 -17.92 0.56 3.91
N VAL A 52 -18.86 1.17 4.64
CA VAL A 52 -19.04 0.93 6.08
C VAL A 52 -19.58 -0.49 6.29
N ASP A 53 -20.65 -0.86 5.58
CA ASP A 53 -21.22 -2.21 5.65
C ASP A 53 -20.22 -3.27 5.15
N PHE A 54 -19.44 -2.93 4.13
CA PHE A 54 -18.38 -3.81 3.63
C PHE A 54 -17.30 -4.06 4.69
N ALA A 55 -16.79 -3.02 5.33
CA ALA A 55 -15.80 -3.15 6.40
C ALA A 55 -16.33 -4.00 7.56
N LEU A 56 -17.58 -3.75 7.99
CA LEU A 56 -18.25 -4.55 9.03
C LEU A 56 -18.36 -6.03 8.66
N SER A 57 -18.69 -6.35 7.40
CA SER A 57 -18.78 -7.74 6.94
C SER A 57 -17.44 -8.48 6.96
N HIS A 58 -16.33 -7.75 6.90
CA HIS A 58 -14.97 -8.27 7.00
C HIS A 58 -14.35 -8.05 8.39
N ASN A 59 -15.17 -7.69 9.39
CA ASN A 59 -14.76 -7.50 10.78
C ASN A 59 -13.63 -6.47 10.97
N MET A 60 -13.64 -5.41 10.15
CA MET A 60 -12.70 -4.28 10.23
C MET A 60 -13.43 -2.94 10.32
N SER A 61 -12.73 -1.89 10.73
CA SER A 61 -13.26 -0.53 10.70
C SER A 61 -13.20 0.05 9.29
N TYR A 62 -14.10 1.01 9.02
CA TYR A 62 -14.00 1.83 7.80
C TYR A 62 -12.68 2.63 7.74
N ALA A 63 -12.11 2.98 8.89
CA ALA A 63 -10.79 3.63 8.97
C ALA A 63 -9.69 2.73 8.41
N ASP A 64 -9.62 1.48 8.89
CA ASP A 64 -8.65 0.47 8.47
C ASP A 64 -8.77 0.18 6.96
N LEU A 65 -10.01 0.03 6.47
CA LEU A 65 -10.28 -0.18 5.05
C LEU A 65 -9.75 0.97 4.19
N ARG A 66 -9.88 2.22 4.65
CA ARG A 66 -9.44 3.41 3.93
C ARG A 66 -7.92 3.59 3.99
N GLU A 67 -7.28 3.17 5.08
CA GLU A 67 -5.82 3.12 5.17
C GLU A 67 -5.23 2.17 4.12
N LEU A 68 -5.83 0.99 3.97
CA LEU A 68 -5.45 0.02 2.93
C LEU A 68 -5.83 0.48 1.51
N ASN A 69 -6.91 1.24 1.37
CA ASN A 69 -7.43 1.66 0.06
C ASN A 69 -7.61 3.20 0.00
N PRO A 70 -6.52 3.99 -0.11
CA PRO A 70 -6.57 5.46 -0.06
C PRO A 70 -7.40 6.10 -1.18
N TRP A 71 -7.70 5.35 -2.25
CA TRP A 71 -8.51 5.80 -3.37
C TRP A 71 -10.02 5.86 -3.04
N ILE A 72 -10.46 5.28 -1.91
CA ILE A 72 -11.84 5.38 -1.41
C ILE A 72 -12.05 6.76 -0.77
N LYS A 73 -12.78 7.64 -1.47
CA LYS A 73 -12.97 9.04 -1.04
C LYS A 73 -14.18 9.28 -0.14
N GLY A 74 -15.19 8.42 -0.17
CA GLY A 74 -16.45 8.61 0.56
C GLY A 74 -16.98 7.29 1.12
N HIS A 75 -18.11 7.37 1.81
CA HIS A 75 -18.75 6.20 2.44
C HIS A 75 -19.41 5.25 1.45
N SER A 76 -19.83 5.76 0.29
CA SER A 76 -20.48 4.97 -0.76
C SER A 76 -19.96 5.30 -2.15
N THR A 77 -19.84 4.28 -3.00
CA THR A 77 -19.49 4.42 -4.42
C THR A 77 -20.61 3.89 -5.29
N ALA A 78 -21.09 4.72 -6.21
CA ALA A 78 -22.01 4.34 -7.28
C ALA A 78 -21.22 3.89 -8.52
N ASN A 79 -21.21 2.59 -8.76
CA ASN A 79 -20.54 1.96 -9.89
C ASN A 79 -21.48 1.84 -11.09
N ARG A 80 -21.66 2.95 -11.81
CA ARG A 80 -22.55 3.01 -12.99
C ARG A 80 -22.08 2.15 -14.17
N ASN A 81 -20.79 1.85 -14.24
CA ASN A 81 -20.18 1.10 -15.34
C ASN A 81 -19.91 -0.38 -14.98
N GLN A 82 -20.41 -0.86 -13.84
CA GLN A 82 -20.16 -2.22 -13.32
C GLN A 82 -18.68 -2.63 -13.37
N LYS A 83 -17.78 -1.69 -13.09
CA LYS A 83 -16.35 -1.96 -13.05
C LYS A 83 -16.06 -2.89 -11.88
N GLU A 84 -15.23 -3.89 -12.10
CA GLU A 84 -14.72 -4.70 -11.01
C GLU A 84 -13.65 -3.92 -10.26
N TYR A 85 -13.79 -3.86 -8.94
CA TYR A 85 -12.77 -3.31 -8.05
C TYR A 85 -12.11 -4.45 -7.30
N GLU A 86 -10.79 -4.36 -7.14
CA GLU A 86 -10.03 -5.18 -6.21
C GLU A 86 -9.82 -4.36 -4.94
N ILE A 87 -10.31 -4.88 -3.82
CA ILE A 87 -10.23 -4.21 -2.51
C ILE A 87 -9.32 -5.03 -1.62
N GLN A 88 -8.36 -4.34 -1.00
CA GLN A 88 -7.49 -4.91 0.01
C GLN A 88 -8.21 -4.91 1.35
N VAL A 89 -8.29 -6.07 1.99
CA VAL A 89 -8.92 -6.27 3.30
C VAL A 89 -7.92 -6.98 4.23
N LEU A 90 -7.95 -6.66 5.51
CA LEU A 90 -7.16 -7.38 6.51
C LEU A 90 -7.51 -8.88 6.51
N GLY A 91 -6.49 -9.71 6.54
CA GLY A 91 -6.58 -11.15 6.72
C GLY A 91 -6.85 -11.46 8.19
N ASN A 92 -8.08 -11.87 8.49
CA ASN A 92 -8.40 -12.65 9.69
C ASN A 92 -8.35 -14.14 9.40
#